data_AF-A0A3C1JZD5-F1
#
_entry.id   AF-A0A3C1JZD5-F1
#
_cell.length_a   1.000
_cell.length_b   1.000
_cell.length_c   1.000
_cell.angle_alpha   90.00
_cell.angle_beta   90.00
_cell.angle_gamma   90.00
#
_symmetry.space_group_name_H-M   'P 1'
#
loop_
_entity.id
_entity.type
_entity.pdbx_description
1 polymer ?
#
loop_
_entity_poly.entity_id
_entity_poly.type
_entity_poly.pdbx_seq_one_letter_code
_entity_poly.pdbx_strand_id
1 'polypeptide(L)'
;MKRKALSTLLVGSTTFAESCKKDDPEPDPQVYGTPDEPLTDIDGNTYKTVKIGNKVWIAENFKAVKTSEGLNVQGVYEESNSNTTAYGLLYTWPAAVQAAPTGWLANKR
;
A
#
# COMPACT_ATOMS: atom_id res chain seq x y z
N MET A 1 -61.17 -32.88 40.47
CA MET A 1 -59.99 -32.00 40.72
C MET A 1 -58.80 -32.66 40.02
N LYS A 2 -57.99 -32.05 39.15
CA LYS A 2 -57.32 -30.74 39.23
C LYS A 2 -57.11 -30.16 37.82
N ARG A 3 -57.15 -28.83 37.73
CA ARG A 3 -57.02 -28.00 36.53
C ARG A 3 -55.56 -28.01 36.02
N LYS A 4 -55.33 -28.19 34.72
CA LYS A 4 -54.02 -27.93 34.11
C LYS A 4 -53.96 -26.47 33.68
N ALA A 5 -53.06 -25.70 34.26
CA ALA A 5 -52.84 -24.29 33.96
C ALA A 5 -52.04 -24.13 32.66
N LEU A 6 -52.49 -23.21 31.79
CA LEU A 6 -51.74 -22.67 30.67
C LEU A 6 -50.51 -21.92 31.21
N SER A 7 -49.32 -22.29 30.77
CA SER A 7 -48.07 -21.56 31.06
C SER A 7 -47.58 -20.90 29.78
N THR A 8 -47.86 -19.60 29.67
CA THR A 8 -47.36 -18.73 28.61
C THR A 8 -45.83 -18.63 28.69
N LEU A 9 -45.12 -19.18 27.70
CA LEU A 9 -43.70 -18.88 27.52
C LEU A 9 -43.56 -17.58 26.73
N LEU A 10 -43.07 -16.53 27.40
CA LEU A 10 -42.54 -15.33 26.75
C LEU A 10 -41.26 -15.69 25.99
N VAL A 11 -41.26 -15.56 24.67
CA VAL A 11 -40.03 -15.59 23.86
C VAL A 11 -39.38 -14.21 24.00
N GLY A 12 -38.44 -14.11 24.94
CA GLY A 12 -37.61 -12.92 25.14
C GLY A 12 -36.61 -12.80 24.00
N SER A 13 -36.78 -11.78 23.16
CA SER A 13 -35.84 -11.39 22.11
C SER A 13 -34.53 -10.92 22.77
N THR A 14 -33.49 -11.75 22.72
CA THR A 14 -32.13 -11.37 23.13
C THR A 14 -31.43 -10.78 21.91
N THR A 15 -31.44 -9.45 21.81
CA THR A 15 -30.61 -8.72 20.87
C THR A 15 -29.14 -8.97 21.22
N PHE A 16 -28.44 -9.77 20.41
CA PHE A 16 -26.98 -9.80 20.43
C PHE A 16 -26.52 -8.44 19.91
N ALA A 17 -26.11 -7.56 20.83
CA ALA A 17 -25.31 -6.41 20.46
C ALA A 17 -23.91 -6.94 20.14
N GLU A 18 -23.64 -7.22 18.86
CA GLU A 18 -22.28 -7.26 18.35
C GLU A 18 -21.74 -5.82 18.40
N SER A 19 -21.33 -5.43 19.60
CA SER A 19 -20.50 -4.26 19.81
C SER A 19 -19.21 -4.50 19.04
N CYS A 20 -19.03 -3.76 17.94
CA CYS A 20 -17.79 -3.75 17.18
C CYS A 20 -16.63 -3.46 18.14
N LYS A 21 -15.84 -4.50 18.46
CA LYS A 21 -14.54 -4.28 19.07
C LYS A 21 -13.76 -3.46 18.04
N LYS A 22 -13.31 -2.28 18.45
CA LYS A 22 -12.26 -1.60 17.70
C LYS A 22 -11.07 -2.54 17.79
N ASP A 23 -10.67 -3.12 16.66
CA ASP A 23 -9.41 -3.85 16.57
C ASP A 23 -8.31 -2.92 17.08
N ASP A 24 -7.47 -3.43 17.99
CA ASP A 24 -6.29 -2.70 18.43
C ASP A 24 -5.49 -2.29 17.19
N PRO A 25 -4.93 -1.07 17.12
CA PRO A 25 -4.16 -0.67 15.96
C PRO A 25 -3.03 -1.66 15.78
N GLU A 26 -3.10 -2.46 14.71
CA GLU A 26 -1.99 -3.30 14.29
C GLU A 26 -0.75 -2.39 14.19
N PRO A 27 0.40 -2.84 14.72
CA PRO A 27 1.62 -2.04 14.65
C PRO A 27 1.87 -1.65 13.19
N ASP A 28 2.00 -0.34 12.95
CA ASP A 28 2.17 0.23 11.62
C ASP A 28 3.30 -0.53 10.89
N PRO A 29 3.05 -1.06 9.67
CA PRO A 29 4.05 -1.81 8.93
C PRO A 29 5.37 -1.05 8.91
N GLN A 30 6.45 -1.76 9.27
CA GLN A 30 7.76 -1.18 9.55
C GLN A 30 8.16 -0.15 8.50
N VAL A 31 8.65 1.00 8.97
CA VAL A 31 9.08 2.12 8.11
C VAL A 31 10.21 1.64 7.21
N TYR A 32 9.92 1.36 5.96
CA TYR A 32 10.93 1.05 4.96
C TYR A 32 11.55 2.36 4.46
N GLY A 33 12.79 2.63 4.87
CA GLY A 33 13.54 3.83 4.52
C GLY A 33 13.75 4.78 5.68
N THR A 34 14.93 5.39 5.74
CA THR A 34 15.26 6.48 6.65
C THR A 34 14.91 7.80 5.96
N PRO A 35 14.10 8.68 6.59
CA PRO A 35 13.89 10.03 6.07
C PRO A 35 15.22 10.74 5.86
N ASP A 36 15.29 11.58 4.83
CA ASP A 36 16.46 12.40 4.48
C ASP A 36 17.70 11.63 3.98
N GLU A 37 17.67 10.29 4.01
CA GLU A 37 18.66 9.45 3.34
C GLU A 37 18.24 9.20 1.88
N PRO A 38 19.14 9.38 0.91
CA PRO A 38 18.82 9.17 -0.49
C PRO A 38 18.53 7.70 -0.81
N LEU A 39 17.48 7.45 -1.61
CA LEU A 39 17.20 6.13 -2.16
C LEU A 39 17.93 5.97 -3.49
N THR A 40 18.66 4.86 -3.67
CA THR A 40 19.26 4.53 -4.97
C THR A 40 18.59 3.31 -5.57
N ASP A 41 18.18 3.40 -6.84
CA ASP A 41 17.62 2.26 -7.58
C ASP A 41 18.70 1.39 -8.24
N ILE A 42 18.26 0.30 -8.88
CA ILE A 42 19.14 -0.66 -9.56
C ILE A 42 19.86 -0.07 -10.79
N ASP A 43 19.34 1.02 -11.35
CA ASP A 43 19.93 1.74 -12.48
C ASP A 43 20.93 2.81 -12.00
N GLY A 44 21.09 2.97 -10.69
CA GLY A 44 21.99 3.96 -10.10
C GLY A 44 21.37 5.36 -10.02
N ASN A 45 20.06 5.51 -10.22
CA ASN A 45 19.42 6.78 -9.97
C ASN A 45 19.24 6.99 -8.47
N THR A 46 19.60 8.18 -8.01
CA THR A 46 19.42 8.59 -6.63
C THR A 46 18.26 9.56 -6.50
N TYR A 47 17.41 9.34 -5.49
CA TYR A 47 16.20 10.11 -5.22
C TYR A 47 16.23 10.65 -3.80
N LYS A 48 15.77 11.89 -3.61
CA LYS A 48 15.51 12.43 -2.28
C LYS A 48 14.31 11.73 -1.64
N THR A 49 14.41 11.49 -0.34
CA THR A 49 13.31 10.90 0.43
C THR A 49 12.73 11.91 1.40
N VAL A 50 11.42 11.85 1.63
CA VAL A 50 10.70 12.71 2.58
C VAL A 50 9.71 11.89 3.39
N LYS A 51 9.59 12.21 4.68
CA LYS A 51 8.59 11.58 5.55
C LYS A 51 7.25 12.31 5.44
N ILE A 52 6.19 11.57 5.14
CA ILE A 52 4.80 12.08 5.14
C ILE A 52 3.95 11.12 5.97
N GLY A 53 3.45 11.61 7.11
CA GLY A 53 2.81 10.77 8.12
C GLY A 53 3.80 9.71 8.65
N ASN A 54 3.42 8.44 8.54
CA ASN A 54 4.22 7.31 9.00
C ASN A 54 5.01 6.61 7.87
N LYS A 55 4.99 7.17 6.65
CA LYS A 55 5.65 6.57 5.49
C LYS A 55 6.76 7.50 4.97
N VAL A 56 7.77 6.89 4.36
CA VAL A 56 8.83 7.59 3.63
C VAL A 56 8.54 7.46 2.15
N TRP A 57 8.65 8.58 1.43
CA TRP A 57 8.34 8.71 0.01
C TRP A 57 9.55 9.22 -0.74
N ILE A 58 9.68 8.86 -2.01
CA ILE A 58 10.56 9.60 -2.93
C ILE A 58 9.90 10.94 -3.27
N ALA A 59 10.70 12.01 -3.29
CA ALA A 59 10.24 13.36 -3.59
C ALA A 59 10.26 13.70 -5.10
N GLU A 60 10.68 12.75 -5.92
CA GLU A 60 10.94 12.91 -7.35
C GLU A 60 10.26 11.78 -8.15
N ASN A 61 10.06 11.99 -9.45
CA ASN A 61 9.49 10.95 -10.31
C ASN A 61 10.44 9.76 -10.45
N PHE A 62 9.88 8.57 -10.30
CA PHE A 62 10.60 7.32 -10.44
C PHE A 62 10.99 7.04 -11.89
N LYS A 63 12.24 6.66 -12.14
CA LYS A 63 12.80 6.52 -13.51
C LYS A 63 13.64 5.24 -13.72
N ALA A 64 13.47 4.22 -12.87
CA ALA A 64 14.10 2.93 -13.08
C ALA A 64 13.49 2.19 -14.29
N VAL A 65 14.34 1.67 -15.15
CA VAL A 65 13.96 0.84 -16.32
C VAL A 65 14.30 -0.63 -16.12
N LYS A 66 15.05 -0.96 -15.06
CA LYS A 66 15.37 -2.33 -14.67
C LYS A 66 14.65 -2.77 -13.39
N THR A 67 14.43 -4.08 -13.29
CA THR A 67 13.89 -4.76 -12.11
C THR A 67 14.95 -4.80 -11.02
N SER A 68 14.56 -5.09 -9.78
CA SER A 68 15.51 -5.36 -8.68
C SER A 68 16.52 -6.48 -8.98
N GLU A 69 16.25 -7.33 -9.98
CA GLU A 69 17.15 -8.39 -10.48
C GLU A 69 18.05 -7.93 -11.65
N GLY A 70 17.96 -6.66 -12.06
CA GLY A 70 18.75 -6.09 -13.16
C GLY A 70 18.23 -6.44 -14.56
N LEU A 71 17.00 -6.96 -14.68
CA LEU A 71 16.36 -7.25 -15.97
C LEU A 71 15.58 -6.03 -16.47
N ASN A 72 15.45 -5.84 -17.78
CA ASN A 72 14.61 -4.76 -18.31
C ASN A 72 13.13 -5.01 -17.95
N VAL A 73 12.49 -4.01 -17.36
CA VAL A 73 11.09 -4.07 -16.93
C VAL A 73 10.18 -3.97 -18.16
N GLN A 74 9.23 -4.89 -18.27
CA GLN A 74 8.22 -4.84 -19.34
C GLN A 74 7.07 -3.91 -18.96
N GLY A 75 6.52 -3.15 -19.92
CA GLY A 75 5.43 -2.21 -19.65
C GLY A 75 5.88 -0.92 -18.97
N VAL A 76 7.14 -0.53 -19.18
CA VAL A 76 7.60 0.85 -19.02
C VAL A 76 7.47 1.51 -20.39
N TYR A 77 6.68 2.57 -20.48
CA TYR A 77 6.44 3.29 -21.71
C TYR A 77 7.18 4.62 -21.68
N GLU A 78 8.05 4.79 -22.66
CA GLU A 78 8.50 6.11 -23.09
C GLU A 78 7.48 6.58 -24.12
N GLU A 79 6.57 7.48 -23.74
CA GLU A 79 5.83 8.18 -24.79
C GLU A 79 6.86 8.97 -25.59
N SER A 80 7.08 8.59 -26.85
CA SER A 80 8.10 9.18 -27.72
C SER A 80 7.74 10.63 -28.03
N ASN A 81 8.03 11.53 -27.09
CA ASN A 81 7.98 12.96 -27.27
C ASN A 81 8.53 13.61 -26.00
N SER A 82 8.89 14.88 -26.11
CA SER A 82 9.34 15.81 -25.05
C SER A 82 8.69 15.73 -23.66
N ASN A 83 7.62 14.96 -23.50
CA ASN A 83 6.88 14.70 -22.27
C ASN A 83 7.66 13.86 -21.25
N THR A 84 8.54 12.94 -21.65
CA THR A 84 9.30 12.12 -20.68
C THR A 84 10.21 12.98 -19.80
N THR A 85 10.81 14.02 -20.38
CA THR A 85 11.60 15.01 -19.63
C THR A 85 10.75 15.85 -18.68
N ALA A 86 9.51 16.17 -19.07
CA ALA A 86 8.61 17.02 -18.28
C ALA A 86 7.83 16.26 -17.20
N TYR A 87 7.45 15.00 -17.46
CA TYR A 87 6.50 14.23 -16.66
C TYR A 87 7.01 12.86 -16.20
N GLY A 88 8.15 12.39 -16.70
CA GLY A 88 8.73 11.09 -16.34
C GLY A 88 8.22 9.90 -17.15
N LEU A 89 8.50 8.69 -16.66
CA LEU A 89 8.13 7.43 -17.30
C LEU A 89 6.75 6.95 -16.86
N LEU A 90 6.03 6.28 -17.77
CA LEU A 90 4.75 5.63 -17.45
C LEU A 90 4.97 4.14 -17.19
N TYR A 91 4.48 3.67 -16.04
CA TYR A 91 4.60 2.28 -15.64
C TYR A 91 3.24 1.61 -15.63
N THR A 92 3.17 0.40 -16.16
CA THR A 92 2.15 -0.55 -15.71
C THR A 92 2.35 -0.85 -14.22
N TRP A 93 1.28 -1.20 -13.50
CA TRP A 93 1.41 -1.57 -12.09
C TRP A 93 2.45 -2.68 -11.83
N PRO A 94 2.47 -3.80 -12.60
CA PRO A 94 3.50 -4.83 -12.43
C PRO A 94 4.92 -4.30 -12.66
N ALA A 95 5.10 -3.39 -13.63
CA ALA A 95 6.39 -2.78 -13.91
C ALA A 95 6.91 -1.97 -12.71
N ALA A 96 6.05 -1.10 -12.15
CA ALA A 96 6.42 -0.28 -11.00
C ALA A 96 6.80 -1.12 -9.77
N VAL A 97 6.08 -2.21 -9.51
CA VAL A 97 6.37 -3.12 -8.40
C VAL A 97 7.69 -3.86 -8.58
N GLN A 98 8.00 -4.33 -9.80
CA GLN A 98 9.24 -5.05 -10.08
C GLN A 98 10.48 -4.14 -10.08
N ALA A 99 10.30 -2.89 -10.51
CA ALA A 99 11.36 -1.89 -10.58
C ALA A 99 11.69 -1.27 -9.20
N ALA A 100 10.75 -1.30 -8.25
CA ALA A 100 10.96 -0.73 -6.93
C ALA A 100 12.12 -1.40 -6.17
N PRO A 101 13.02 -0.62 -5.52
CA PRO A 101 14.06 -1.19 -4.67
C PRO A 101 13.50 -2.06 -3.55
N THR A 102 14.26 -3.06 -3.11
CA THR A 102 13.84 -3.95 -2.02
C THR A 102 13.41 -3.15 -0.78
N GLY A 103 12.23 -3.48 -0.24
CA GLY A 103 11.62 -2.76 0.89
C GLY A 103 10.78 -1.55 0.49
N TRP A 104 10.91 -1.03 -0.73
CA TRP A 104 10.07 0.07 -1.22
C TRP A 104 8.89 -0.48 -2.02
N LEU A 105 7.74 0.18 -1.88
CA LEU A 105 6.51 -0.20 -2.59
C LEU A 105 6.10 0.92 -3.54
N ALA A 106 5.72 0.54 -4.76
CA ALA A 106 4.97 1.43 -5.63
C ALA A 106 3.58 1.71 -5.02
N ASN A 107 3.06 2.92 -5.14
CA ASN A 107 1.73 3.24 -4.65
C ASN A 107 0.67 3.06 -5.74
N LYS A 108 -0.47 2.43 -5.41
CA LYS A 108 -1.67 2.45 -6.26
C LYS A 108 -2.42 3.75 -5.98
N ARG A 109 -2.74 4.50 -7.03
CA ARG A 109 -3.74 5.57 -6.95
C ARG A 109 -5.14 4.98 -6.81
#